data_AF-A0A3D3Z163-F1
#
_entry.id   AF-A0A3D3Z163-F1
#
_cell.length_a   1.000
_cell.length_b   1.000
_cell.length_c   1.000
_cell.angle_alpha   90.00
_cell.angle_beta   90.00
_cell.angle_gamma   90.00
#
_symmetry.space_group_name_H-M   'P 1'
#
loop_
_entity.id
_entity.type
_entity.pdbx_description
1 polymer ?
#
loop_
_entity_poly.entity_id
_entity_poly.type
_entity_poly.pdbx_seq_one_letter_code
_entity_poly.pdbx_strand_id
1 'polypeptide(L)' 'MPKEVNIDESLVAAAMAAGGFSTRQEAVETALRELLERRRRVHGLRALRGKVEWIGDLDALRLDSLNEL' A
#
# COMPACT_ATOMS: atom_id res chain seq x y z
N MET A 1 -26.24 -14.87 -5.94
CA MET A 1 -25.12 -15.85 -5.92
C MET A 1 -24.59 -15.92 -4.50
N PRO A 2 -24.45 -17.11 -3.90
CA PRO A 2 -23.81 -17.23 -2.59
C PRO A 2 -22.33 -16.82 -2.72
N LYS A 3 -21.86 -15.99 -1.79
CA LYS A 3 -20.50 -15.42 -1.77
C LYS A 3 -19.62 -16.16 -0.75
N GLU A 4 -19.56 -17.48 -0.84
CA GLU A 4 -18.62 -18.23 0.00
C GLU A 4 -17.28 -18.34 -0.73
N VAL A 5 -16.30 -17.61 -0.20
CA VAL A 5 -14.89 -17.69 -0.62
C VAL A 5 -14.12 -18.31 0.53
N ASN A 6 -13.38 -19.38 0.25
CA ASN A 6 -12.47 -19.98 1.22
C ASN A 6 -11.31 -19.01 1.46
N ILE A 7 -11.31 -18.35 2.63
CA ILE A 7 -10.31 -17.38 3.07
C ILE A 7 -9.88 -17.82 4.46
N ASP A 8 -8.59 -17.68 4.75
CA ASP A 8 -8.02 -17.91 6.07
C ASP A 8 -8.77 -17.10 7.16
N GLU A 9 -9.38 -17.81 8.11
CA GLU A 9 -10.15 -17.22 9.20
C GLU A 9 -9.28 -16.37 10.14
N SER A 10 -8.02 -16.74 10.34
CA SER A 10 -7.10 -15.99 11.18
C SER A 10 -6.77 -14.62 10.57
N LEU A 11 -6.65 -14.57 9.24
CA LEU A 11 -6.45 -13.35 8.49
C LEU A 11 -7.67 -12.42 8.57
N VAL A 12 -8.87 -12.99 8.40
CA VAL A 12 -10.13 -12.22 8.53
C VAL A 12 -10.28 -11.67 9.94
N ALA A 13 -10.04 -12.50 10.96
CA ALA A 13 -10.12 -12.07 12.36
C ALA A 13 -9.12 -10.95 12.67
N ALA A 14 -7.87 -11.05 12.19
CA ALA A 14 -6.87 -10.01 12.34
C ALA A 14 -7.29 -8.70 11.64
N ALA A 15 -7.84 -8.79 10.43
CA ALA A 15 -8.33 -7.62 9.70
C ALA A 15 -9.54 -6.97 10.38
N MET A 16 -10.47 -7.78 10.90
CA MET A 16 -11.62 -7.30 11.69
C MET A 16 -11.17 -6.59 12.96
N ALA A 17 -10.23 -7.17 13.71
CA ALA A 17 -9.69 -6.56 14.93
C ALA A 17 -8.92 -5.26 14.64
N ALA A 18 -8.09 -5.24 13.59
CA ALA A 18 -7.30 -4.07 13.21
C ALA A 18 -8.17 -2.91 12.68
N GLY A 19 -9.24 -3.22 11.94
CA GLY A 19 -10.15 -2.23 11.36
C GLY A 19 -11.38 -1.90 12.22
N GLY A 20 -11.59 -2.60 13.34
CA GLY A 20 -12.77 -2.43 14.17
C GLY A 20 -14.08 -2.87 13.51
N PHE A 21 -14.01 -3.82 12.57
CA PHE A 21 -15.18 -4.23 11.77
C PHE A 21 -16.06 -5.22 12.54
N SER A 22 -17.37 -5.03 12.41
CA SER A 22 -18.35 -5.88 13.10
C SER A 22 -18.68 -7.15 12.30
N THR A 23 -18.37 -7.17 10.99
CA THR A 23 -18.67 -8.30 10.11
C THR A 23 -17.51 -8.65 9.18
N ARG A 24 -17.44 -9.93 8.77
CA ARG A 24 -16.51 -10.39 7.73
C ARG A 24 -16.69 -9.64 6.42
N GLN A 25 -17.95 -9.41 6.01
CA GLN A 25 -18.23 -8.74 4.74
C GLN A 25 -17.65 -7.33 4.73
N GLU A 26 -17.84 -6.57 5.81
CA GLU A 26 -17.28 -5.23 5.96
C GLU A 26 -15.74 -5.26 5.88
N ALA A 27 -15.09 -6.17 6.61
CA ALA A 27 -13.64 -6.31 6.57
C ALA A 27 -13.12 -6.64 5.16
N VAL A 28 -13.77 -7.57 4.47
CA VAL A 28 -13.39 -8.00 3.12
C VAL A 28 -13.63 -6.88 2.11
N GLU A 29 -14.78 -6.20 2.14
CA GLU A 29 -15.07 -5.10 1.20
C GLU A 29 -14.12 -3.92 1.40
N THR A 30 -13.83 -3.55 2.66
CA THR A 30 -12.87 -2.49 2.97
C THR A 30 -11.47 -2.84 2.49
N ALA A 31 -10.99 -4.05 2.79
CA ALA A 31 -9.67 -4.51 2.35
C ALA A 31 -9.52 -4.49 0.81
N LEU A 32 -10.57 -4.90 0.07
CA LEU A 32 -10.56 -4.86 -1.39
C LEU A 32 -10.54 -3.42 -1.94
N ARG A 33 -11.30 -2.50 -1.32
CA ARG A 33 -11.27 -1.07 -1.70
C ARG A 33 -9.90 -0.46 -1.48
N GLU A 34 -9.32 -0.66 -0.30
CA GLU A 34 -7.98 -0.16 0.03
C GLU A 34 -6.90 -0.73 -0.90
N LEU A 35 -6.98 -2.02 -1.23
CA LEU A 35 -6.08 -2.65 -2.19
C LEU A 35 -6.14 -1.94 -3.54
N LEU A 36 -7.35 -1.71 -4.07
CA LEU A 36 -7.54 -1.03 -5.36
C LEU A 36 -7.01 0.40 -5.33
N GLU A 37 -7.29 1.15 -4.27
CA GLU A 37 -6.79 2.52 -4.12
C GLU A 37 -5.26 2.55 -4.03
N ARG A 38 -4.66 1.67 -3.22
CA ARG A 38 -3.19 1.55 -3.13
C ARG A 38 -2.58 1.22 -4.49
N ARG A 39 -3.18 0.29 -5.23
CA ARG A 39 -2.73 -0.06 -6.59
C ARG A 39 -2.83 1.14 -7.52
N ARG A 40 -3.94 1.88 -7.50
CA ARG A 40 -4.12 3.11 -8.30
C ARG A 40 -3.06 4.15 -7.98
N ARG A 41 -2.80 4.44 -6.69
CA ARG A 41 -1.77 5.40 -6.26
C ARG A 41 -0.38 4.99 -6.76
N VAL A 42 0.01 3.73 -6.55
CA VAL A 42 1.31 3.22 -7.01
C VAL A 42 1.43 3.29 -8.53
N HIS A 43 0.36 2.96 -9.26
CA HIS A 43 0.37 3.04 -10.72
C HIS A 43 0.55 4.48 -11.22
N GLY A 44 -0.16 5.44 -10.61
CA GLY A 44 -0.02 6.86 -10.89
C GLY A 44 1.42 7.35 -10.64
N LEU A 45 2.00 7.01 -9.49
CA LEU A 45 3.38 7.37 -9.18
C LEU A 45 4.39 6.75 -10.16
N ARG A 46 4.20 5.48 -10.54
CA ARG A 46 5.05 4.83 -11.55
C ARG A 46 4.91 5.47 -12.93
N ALA A 47 3.73 5.99 -13.28
CA ALA A 47 3.50 6.68 -14.55
C ALA A 47 4.23 8.04 -14.64
N LEU A 48 4.69 8.59 -13.52
CA LEU A 48 5.51 9.80 -13.44
C LEU A 48 7.02 9.53 -13.61
N ARG A 49 7.44 8.25 -13.58
CA ARG A 49 8.86 7.88 -13.77
C ARG A 49 9.39 8.45 -15.09
N GLY A 50 10.49 9.19 -15.01
CA GLY A 50 11.14 9.81 -16.18
C GLY A 50 10.40 11.02 -16.75
N LYS A 51 9.28 11.44 -16.14
CA LYS A 51 8.52 12.63 -16.55
C LYS A 51 8.68 13.82 -15.61
N VAL A 52 9.05 13.55 -14.36
CA VAL A 52 9.26 14.57 -13.33
C VAL A 52 10.74 14.91 -13.32
N GLU A 53 11.04 16.21 -13.43
CA GLU A 53 12.39 16.73 -13.25
C GLU A 53 12.85 16.51 -11.81
N TRP A 54 14.05 15.97 -11.65
CA TRP A 54 14.67 15.84 -10.35
C TRP A 54 15.55 17.06 -10.10
N ILE A 55 15.33 17.76 -8.98
CA ILE A 55 16.09 18.94 -8.58
C ILE A 55 16.95 18.56 -7.38
N GLY A 56 18.27 18.56 -7.57
CA GLY A 56 19.26 18.27 -6.53
C GLY A 56 20.65 18.07 -7.11
N ASP A 57 21.66 17.92 -6.23
CA ASP A 57 23.01 17.48 -6.59
C ASP A 57 23.23 16.07 -6.04
N LEU A 58 23.36 15.11 -6.96
CA LEU A 58 23.49 13.69 -6.63
C LEU A 58 24.84 13.36 -6.00
N ASP A 59 25.87 14.13 -6.32
CA ASP A 59 27.21 13.91 -5.79
C ASP A 59 27.32 14.50 -4.39
N ALA A 60 26.72 15.67 -4.14
CA ALA A 60 26.62 16.24 -2.79
C ALA A 60 25.94 15.30 -1.80
N LEU A 61 24.81 14.67 -2.18
CA LEU A 61 24.08 13.72 -1.33
C LEU A 61 24.88 12.45 -1.00
N ARG A 62 25.75 12.00 -1.93
CA ARG A 62 26.60 10.83 -1.71
C ARG A 62 27.82 11.14 -0.84
N LEU A 63 28.35 12.35 -0.94
CA LEU A 63 29.49 12.78 -0.13
C LEU A 63 29.09 12.99 1.34
N ASP A 64 27.86 13.48 1.59
CA ASP A 64 27.32 13.67 2.94
C ASP A 64 27.24 12.33 3.70
N SER A 65 26.68 11.30 3.06
CA SER A 65 26.56 9.96 3.63
C SER A 65 27.89 9.22 3.85
N LEU A 66 28.98 9.65 3.20
CA LEU A 66 30.33 9.11 3.44
C LEU A 66 31.07 9.83 4.57
N ASN A 67 30.67 11.06 4.91
CA ASN A 67 31.26 11.84 6.01
C ASN A 67 30.65 11.52 7.38
N GLU A 68 29.54 10.78 7.43
CA GLU A 68 28.89 10.32 8.67
C GLU A 68 29.41 8.96 9.18
N LEU A 69 30.44 8.38 8.52
CA LEU A 69 31.16 7.17 8.94
C LEU A 69 32.50 7.51 9.58
#